data_AF-A0A370CGC0-F1
#
_entry.id   AF-A0A370CGC0-F1
#
_cell.length_a   1.000
_cell.length_b   1.000
_cell.length_c   1.000
_cell.angle_alpha   90.00
_cell.angle_beta   90.00
_cell.angle_gamma   90.00
#
_symmetry.space_group_name_H-M   'P 1'
#
loop_
_entity.id
_entity.type
_entity.pdbx_description
1 polymer ?
#
loop_
_entity_poly.entity_id
_entity_poly.type
_entity_poly.pdbx_seq_one_letter_code
_entity_poly.pdbx_strand_id
1 'polypeptide(L)'
;MQEAMLDKAIYNLGSVKHMARKLGVHREHIYAWIKGISKIPLEFALQIECLTGGEINWKDLVPFHIVQRLKHLTLCLPKFDLPPCELVYVAIERIKSTKPEIIINKSDEMFSLYKQRPICLDQENTLIFGDKTFALYKFKLKKTIPAWRLSLIELANGNYSSELFVKNFLISERVATGIALERFLGNRQGYRTDLVKKSQHLITKKRNITSKINLKIPLRNIHAEVLAEKNGPMRQLIANRLGFGSHFTYQNAKKIKLYGNTELIDQVDREKLSISKAANFLKH
;
A
#
# COMPACT_ATOMS: atom_id res chain seq x y z
N MET A 1 -37.61 8.96 -3.65
CA MET A 1 -36.44 8.90 -4.57
C MET A 1 -35.13 8.79 -3.81
N GLN A 2 -34.87 9.66 -2.82
CA GLN A 2 -33.69 9.59 -1.95
C GLN A 2 -33.56 8.26 -1.17
N GLU A 3 -34.67 7.77 -0.61
CA GLU A 3 -34.71 6.49 0.14
C GLU A 3 -34.28 5.30 -0.72
N ALA A 4 -34.81 5.19 -1.95
CA ALA A 4 -34.46 4.13 -2.88
C ALA A 4 -32.97 4.15 -3.31
N MET A 5 -32.36 5.33 -3.39
CA MET A 5 -30.93 5.47 -3.70
C MET A 5 -30.06 5.14 -2.50
N LEU A 6 -30.50 5.47 -1.29
CA LEU A 6 -29.81 5.07 -0.06
C LEU A 6 -29.84 3.55 0.13
N ASP A 7 -30.96 2.89 -0.16
CA ASP A 7 -31.07 1.43 -0.12
C ASP A 7 -30.14 0.76 -1.13
N LYS A 8 -30.02 1.33 -2.34
CA LYS A 8 -29.04 0.89 -3.34
C LYS A 8 -27.60 1.04 -2.83
N ALA A 9 -27.30 2.12 -2.11
CA ALA A 9 -25.99 2.33 -1.50
C ALA A 9 -25.68 1.26 -0.44
N ILE A 10 -26.67 0.93 0.40
CA ILE A 10 -26.55 -0.08 1.44
C ILE A 10 -26.34 -1.47 0.82
N TYR A 11 -27.04 -1.78 -0.28
CA TYR A 11 -26.86 -3.02 -1.02
C TYR A 11 -25.43 -3.15 -1.57
N ASN A 12 -24.91 -2.10 -2.20
CA ASN A 12 -23.52 -2.06 -2.70
C ASN A 12 -22.47 -2.20 -1.60
N LEU A 13 -22.72 -1.60 -0.43
CA LEU A 13 -21.83 -1.66 0.74
C LEU A 13 -22.05 -2.92 1.60
N GLY A 14 -23.03 -3.75 1.24
CA GLY A 14 -23.36 -5.04 1.85
C GLY A 14 -24.25 -4.97 3.09
N SER A 15 -24.06 -4.02 4.02
CA SER A 15 -24.95 -3.87 5.18
C SER A 15 -24.89 -2.49 5.83
N VAL A 16 -25.96 -2.12 6.54
CA VAL A 16 -26.04 -0.90 7.35
C VAL A 16 -24.90 -0.81 8.37
N LYS A 17 -24.52 -1.94 8.99
CA LYS A 17 -23.38 -2.01 9.93
C LYS A 17 -22.05 -1.68 9.25
N HIS A 18 -21.84 -2.17 8.02
CA HIS A 18 -20.61 -1.92 7.28
C HIS A 18 -20.53 -0.46 6.82
N MET A 19 -21.64 0.09 6.35
CA MET A 19 -21.78 1.50 5.98
C MET A 19 -21.50 2.43 7.17
N ALA A 20 -22.11 2.17 8.33
CA ALA A 20 -21.86 2.92 9.57
C ALA A 20 -20.38 2.97 9.95
N ARG A 21 -19.71 1.82 9.88
CA ARG A 21 -18.27 1.72 10.19
C ARG A 21 -17.41 2.47 9.17
N LYS A 22 -17.79 2.47 7.89
CA LYS A 22 -17.05 3.16 6.82
C LYS A 22 -17.24 4.68 6.87
N LEU A 23 -18.43 5.15 7.24
CA LEU A 23 -18.74 6.58 7.38
C LEU A 23 -18.31 7.14 8.75
N GLY A 24 -18.00 6.29 9.73
CA GLY A 24 -17.67 6.71 11.09
C GLY A 24 -18.87 7.23 11.89
N VAL A 25 -20.08 6.78 11.55
CA VAL A 25 -21.35 7.26 12.15
C VAL A 25 -22.07 6.13 12.87
N HIS A 26 -22.84 6.44 13.92
CA HIS A 26 -23.68 5.45 14.59
C HIS A 26 -24.80 4.93 13.67
N ARG A 27 -25.20 3.65 13.84
CA ARG A 27 -26.19 3.00 12.96
C ARG A 27 -27.55 3.69 12.97
N GLU A 28 -27.91 4.29 14.10
CA GLU A 28 -29.16 5.01 14.29
C GLU A 28 -29.30 6.19 13.31
N HIS A 29 -28.21 6.88 12.99
CA HIS A 29 -28.25 7.96 12.00
C HIS A 29 -28.57 7.42 10.61
N ILE A 30 -28.04 6.26 10.24
CA ILE A 30 -28.36 5.64 8.95
C ILE A 30 -29.82 5.22 8.93
N TYR A 31 -30.34 4.62 10.00
CA TYR A 31 -31.77 4.30 10.08
C TYR A 31 -32.67 5.54 10.05
N ALA A 32 -32.24 6.66 10.64
CA ALA A 32 -32.95 7.92 10.57
C ALA A 32 -32.97 8.50 9.14
N TRP A 33 -31.89 8.32 8.36
CA TRP A 33 -31.83 8.68 6.94
C TRP A 33 -32.74 7.80 6.07
N ILE A 34 -32.73 6.47 6.30
CA ILE A 34 -33.61 5.53 5.58
C ILE A 34 -35.08 5.87 5.80
N LYS A 35 -35.46 6.23 7.03
CA LYS A 35 -36.82 6.60 7.40
C LYS A 35 -37.21 8.04 7.01
N GLY A 36 -36.30 8.80 6.40
CA GLY A 36 -36.53 10.21 6.06
C GLY A 36 -36.69 11.16 7.27
N ILE A 37 -36.39 10.69 8.49
CA ILE A 37 -36.51 11.48 9.74
C ILE A 37 -35.44 12.58 9.76
N SER A 38 -34.24 12.27 9.27
CA SER A 38 -33.15 13.23 9.14
C SER A 38 -32.64 13.30 7.71
N LYS A 39 -32.26 14.49 7.27
CA LYS A 39 -31.65 14.72 5.96
C LYS A 39 -30.20 14.29 5.99
N ILE A 40 -29.73 13.67 4.91
CA ILE A 40 -28.32 13.28 4.76
C ILE A 40 -27.48 14.56 4.61
N PRO A 41 -26.51 14.82 5.51
CA PRO A 41 -25.57 15.91 5.33
C PRO A 41 -24.71 15.71 4.07
N LEU A 42 -24.34 16.82 3.41
CA LEU A 42 -23.59 16.81 2.16
C LEU A 42 -22.27 16.02 2.26
N GLU A 43 -21.56 16.15 3.38
CA GLU A 43 -20.31 15.44 3.65
C GLU A 43 -20.46 13.92 3.53
N PHE A 44 -21.54 13.37 4.12
CA PHE A 44 -21.83 11.94 4.05
C PHE A 44 -22.32 11.53 2.66
N ALA A 45 -23.10 12.36 1.98
CA ALA A 45 -23.52 12.08 0.61
C ALA A 45 -22.32 11.95 -0.35
N LEU A 46 -21.32 12.83 -0.23
CA LEU A 46 -20.09 12.74 -0.99
C LEU A 46 -19.25 11.51 -0.61
N GLN A 47 -19.20 11.16 0.68
CA GLN A 47 -18.52 9.94 1.13
C GLN A 47 -19.19 8.67 0.58
N ILE A 48 -20.52 8.63 0.52
CA ILE A 48 -21.27 7.51 -0.06
C ILE A 48 -20.98 7.37 -1.55
N GLU A 49 -20.97 8.47 -2.31
CA GLU A 49 -20.56 8.46 -3.73
C GLU A 49 -19.13 7.89 -3.89
N CYS A 50 -18.19 8.34 -3.06
CA CYS A 50 -16.82 7.85 -3.08
C CYS A 50 -16.73 6.35 -2.74
N LEU A 51 -17.47 5.89 -1.74
CA LEU A 51 -17.48 4.49 -1.29
C LEU A 51 -18.15 3.55 -2.29
N THR A 52 -19.10 4.07 -3.08
CA THR A 52 -19.79 3.32 -4.14
C THR A 52 -19.10 3.42 -5.50
N GLY A 53 -17.94 4.09 -5.57
CA GLY A 53 -17.19 4.24 -6.83
C GLY A 53 -17.90 5.09 -7.88
N GLY A 54 -18.83 5.95 -7.48
CA GLY A 54 -19.60 6.81 -8.38
C GLY A 54 -20.88 6.18 -8.94
N GLU A 55 -21.27 4.99 -8.50
CA GLU A 55 -22.56 4.39 -8.89
C GLU A 55 -23.78 5.17 -8.39
N ILE A 56 -23.61 5.93 -7.32
CA ILE A 56 -24.65 6.75 -6.70
C ILE A 56 -24.13 8.17 -6.60
N ASN A 57 -24.83 9.10 -7.23
CA ASN A 57 -24.45 10.50 -7.23
C ASN A 57 -24.91 11.18 -5.92
N TRP A 58 -24.06 12.01 -5.33
CA TRP A 58 -24.42 12.77 -4.12
C TRP A 58 -25.67 13.64 -4.31
N LYS A 59 -25.94 14.11 -5.55
CA LYS A 59 -27.11 14.92 -5.90
C LYS A 59 -28.43 14.19 -5.64
N ASP A 60 -28.42 12.85 -5.73
CA ASP A 60 -29.62 12.03 -5.51
C ASP A 60 -29.85 11.72 -4.03
N LEU A 61 -28.87 12.00 -3.16
CA LEU A 61 -28.90 11.72 -1.73
C LEU A 61 -29.24 12.95 -0.88
N VAL A 62 -28.96 14.16 -1.36
CA VAL A 62 -29.19 15.41 -0.63
C VAL A 62 -30.45 16.14 -1.08
N PRO A 63 -31.07 17.00 -0.24
CA PRO A 63 -32.20 17.83 -0.63
C PRO A 63 -31.93 18.72 -1.84
N PHE A 64 -32.94 18.92 -2.70
CA PHE A 64 -32.82 19.70 -3.95
C PHE A 64 -32.24 21.11 -3.76
N HIS A 65 -32.59 21.83 -2.69
CA HIS A 65 -32.06 23.17 -2.43
C HIS A 65 -30.53 23.19 -2.23
N ILE A 66 -29.93 22.09 -1.74
CA ILE A 66 -28.47 21.93 -1.63
C ILE A 66 -27.87 21.79 -3.04
N VAL A 67 -28.48 20.95 -3.88
CA VAL A 67 -28.06 20.75 -5.28
C VAL A 67 -28.11 22.06 -6.05
N GLN A 68 -29.19 22.83 -5.89
CA GLN A 68 -29.38 24.09 -6.58
C GLN A 68 -28.36 25.16 -6.15
N ARG A 69 -28.02 25.21 -4.86
CA ARG A 69 -26.96 26.11 -4.35
C ARG A 69 -25.58 25.75 -4.89
N LEU A 70 -25.34 24.46 -5.15
CA LEU A 70 -24.04 23.92 -5.55
C LEU A 70 -24.00 23.55 -7.04
N LYS A 71 -24.98 23.98 -7.84
CA LYS A 71 -25.14 23.58 -9.26
C LYS A 71 -23.93 23.88 -10.14
N HIS A 72 -23.18 24.93 -9.78
CA HIS A 72 -22.00 25.40 -10.51
C HIS A 72 -20.68 24.93 -9.88
N LEU A 73 -20.75 24.15 -8.80
CA LEU A 73 -19.59 23.64 -8.08
C LEU A 73 -19.46 22.13 -8.35
N THR A 74 -18.30 21.73 -8.85
CA THR A 74 -17.91 20.32 -8.92
C THR A 74 -17.36 19.89 -7.57
N LEU A 75 -18.26 19.41 -6.71
CA LEU A 75 -17.88 18.82 -5.44
C LEU A 75 -17.50 17.36 -5.66
N CYS A 76 -16.20 17.11 -5.70
CA CYS A 76 -15.64 15.79 -5.53
C CYS A 76 -14.88 15.81 -4.20
N LEU A 77 -15.09 14.83 -3.33
CA LEU A 77 -14.11 14.61 -2.28
C LEU A 77 -12.77 14.36 -2.98
N PRO A 78 -11.68 15.05 -2.59
CA PRO A 78 -10.37 14.64 -3.06
C PRO A 78 -10.27 13.16 -2.71
N LYS A 79 -9.98 12.32 -3.70
CA LYS A 79 -9.64 10.92 -3.42
C LYS A 79 -8.52 11.00 -2.41
N PHE A 80 -8.82 10.72 -1.14
CA PHE A 80 -7.79 10.62 -0.14
C PHE A 80 -6.99 9.42 -0.59
N ASP A 81 -5.78 9.69 -1.08
CA ASP A 81 -4.82 8.66 -1.41
C ASP A 81 -4.47 7.99 -0.07
N LEU A 82 -5.27 6.98 0.28
CA LEU A 82 -4.97 6.12 1.42
C LEU A 82 -3.57 5.56 1.18
N PRO A 83 -2.74 5.51 2.22
CA PRO A 83 -1.44 4.90 2.07
C PRO A 83 -1.57 3.50 1.48
N PRO A 84 -0.60 3.08 0.66
CA PRO A 84 -0.67 1.79 -0.01
C PRO A 84 -0.81 0.64 1.00
N CYS A 85 -0.38 0.86 2.25
CA CYS A 85 -0.33 -0.13 3.31
C CYS A 85 -1.00 0.36 4.59
N GLU A 86 -1.45 -0.57 5.43
CA GLU A 86 -2.02 -0.28 6.74
C GLU A 86 -0.93 0.18 7.73
N LEU A 87 -1.23 1.19 8.54
CA LEU A 87 -0.39 1.63 9.65
C LEU A 87 -0.81 0.89 10.93
N VAL A 88 0.09 0.06 11.46
CA VAL A 88 -0.17 -0.80 12.64
C VAL A 88 0.87 -0.53 13.72
N TYR A 89 0.48 -0.62 14.99
CA TYR A 89 1.43 -0.61 16.11
C TYR A 89 1.91 -2.03 16.40
N VAL A 90 3.22 -2.25 16.29
CA VAL A 90 3.83 -3.57 16.49
C VAL A 90 4.74 -3.54 17.71
N ALA A 91 4.71 -4.61 18.51
CA ALA A 91 5.59 -4.76 19.66
C ALA A 91 7.05 -4.94 19.19
N ILE A 92 8.00 -4.23 19.81
CA ILE A 92 9.42 -4.22 19.40
C ILE A 92 10.01 -5.63 19.40
N GLU A 93 9.65 -6.46 20.38
CA GLU A 93 10.12 -7.84 20.55
C GLU A 93 9.78 -8.76 19.37
N ARG A 94 8.72 -8.44 18.60
CA ARG A 94 8.27 -9.26 17.47
C ARG A 94 9.00 -8.93 16.17
N ILE A 95 9.80 -7.86 16.16
CA ILE A 95 10.44 -7.34 14.95
C ILE A 95 11.80 -8.00 14.77
N LYS A 96 12.01 -8.59 13.59
CA LYS A 96 13.30 -9.18 13.20
C LYS A 96 14.12 -8.17 12.40
N SER A 97 15.27 -7.77 12.94
CA SER A 97 16.27 -7.00 12.20
C SER A 97 17.35 -7.93 11.65
N THR A 98 17.65 -7.81 10.36
CA THR A 98 18.76 -8.54 9.71
C THR A 98 20.05 -7.74 9.67
N LYS A 99 19.99 -6.44 9.96
CA LYS A 99 21.14 -5.52 9.90
C LYS A 99 21.79 -5.39 11.28
N PRO A 100 23.11 -5.10 11.33
CA PRO A 100 23.80 -4.83 12.58
C PRO A 100 23.16 -3.63 13.30
N GLU A 101 23.21 -3.66 14.64
CA GLU A 101 22.64 -2.59 15.46
C GLU A 101 23.34 -1.27 15.16
N ILE A 102 22.55 -0.26 14.79
CA ILE A 102 23.06 1.08 14.54
C ILE A 102 23.36 1.72 15.90
N ILE A 103 24.60 2.19 16.07
CA ILE A 103 25.00 2.96 17.25
C ILE A 103 24.33 4.33 17.16
N ILE A 104 23.55 4.67 18.18
CA ILE A 104 22.87 5.96 18.29
C ILE A 104 23.82 6.95 18.95
N ASN A 105 24.04 8.10 18.33
CA ASN A 105 24.88 9.15 18.90
C ASN A 105 24.10 9.98 19.92
N LYS A 106 24.80 10.64 20.86
CA LYS A 106 24.16 11.54 21.85
C LYS A 106 23.32 12.66 21.22
N SER A 107 23.67 13.12 20.02
CA SER A 107 22.88 14.11 19.27
C SER A 107 21.51 13.57 18.83
N ASP A 108 21.35 12.26 18.71
CA ASP A 108 20.10 11.64 18.29
C ASP A 108 19.08 11.53 19.44
N GLU A 109 19.51 11.70 20.70
CA GLU A 109 18.65 11.64 21.90
C GLU A 109 17.58 12.75 21.90
N MET A 110 17.94 13.93 21.39
CA MET A 110 17.07 15.10 21.29
C MET A 110 15.93 14.93 20.27
N PHE A 111 16.00 13.95 19.36
CA PHE A 111 14.93 13.77 18.38
C PHE A 111 13.64 13.26 19.03
N SER A 112 12.56 13.99 18.79
CA SER A 112 11.23 13.58 19.22
C SER A 112 10.70 12.44 18.37
N LEU A 113 10.19 11.37 19.00
CA LEU A 113 9.71 10.15 18.32
C LEU A 113 8.55 10.43 17.35
N TYR A 114 7.69 11.41 17.65
CA TYR A 114 6.54 11.77 16.82
C TYR A 114 6.92 12.44 15.50
N LYS A 115 8.14 12.97 15.39
CA LYS A 115 8.66 13.54 14.13
C LYS A 115 9.23 12.47 13.20
N GLN A 116 9.43 11.25 13.70
CA GLN A 116 10.05 10.18 12.94
C GLN A 116 9.03 9.50 12.02
N ARG A 117 9.46 9.17 10.80
CA ARG A 117 8.65 8.39 9.88
C ARG A 117 8.45 6.98 10.43
N PRO A 118 7.25 6.37 10.26
CA PRO A 118 7.01 4.99 10.66
C PRO A 118 7.97 4.02 9.96
N ILE A 119 8.27 2.91 10.62
CA ILE A 119 9.07 1.83 10.02
C ILE A 119 8.22 1.04 9.01
N CYS A 120 8.84 0.17 8.21
CA CYS A 120 8.10 -0.75 7.35
C CYS A 120 8.50 -2.19 7.62
N LEU A 121 7.49 -3.03 7.77
CA LEU A 121 7.60 -4.44 8.10
C LEU A 121 6.95 -5.28 7.01
N ASP A 122 7.56 -6.42 6.73
CA ASP A 122 6.94 -7.47 5.92
C ASP A 122 5.93 -8.30 6.75
N GLN A 123 5.23 -9.24 6.10
CA GLN A 123 4.24 -10.14 6.71
C GLN A 123 4.81 -10.96 7.87
N GLU A 124 6.12 -11.26 7.83
CA GLU A 124 6.86 -12.00 8.86
C GLU A 124 7.42 -11.11 9.99
N ASN A 125 7.05 -9.82 10.02
CA ASN A 125 7.61 -8.79 10.91
C ASN A 125 9.13 -8.58 10.73
N THR A 126 9.65 -8.86 9.54
CA THR A 126 11.03 -8.54 9.17
C THR A 126 11.11 -7.08 8.75
N LEU A 127 12.10 -6.36 9.29
CA LEU A 127 12.30 -4.94 9.01
C LEU A 127 12.80 -4.71 7.56
N ILE A 128 12.06 -3.92 6.79
CA ILE A 128 12.41 -3.53 5.42
C ILE A 128 13.20 -2.21 5.43
N PHE A 129 12.66 -1.19 6.09
CA PHE A 129 13.29 0.12 6.25
C PHE A 129 12.90 0.78 7.58
N GLY A 130 13.65 1.83 7.93
CA GLY A 130 13.45 2.58 9.18
C GLY A 130 14.36 2.12 10.31
N ASP A 131 15.55 1.60 9.98
CA ASP A 131 16.53 1.07 10.94
C ASP A 131 16.86 2.09 12.05
N LYS A 132 17.07 3.37 11.68
CA LYS A 132 17.33 4.45 12.65
C LYS A 132 16.14 4.68 13.59
N THR A 133 14.92 4.71 13.06
CA THR A 133 13.71 4.85 13.87
C THR A 133 13.55 3.66 14.81
N PHE A 134 13.76 2.45 14.32
CA PHE A 134 13.70 1.23 15.14
C PHE A 134 14.70 1.28 16.29
N ALA A 135 15.96 1.65 16.01
CA ALA A 135 17.00 1.82 17.02
C ALA A 135 16.60 2.88 18.07
N LEU A 136 16.09 4.04 17.64
CA LEU A 136 15.63 5.11 18.54
C LEU A 136 14.50 4.66 19.47
N TYR A 137 13.53 3.90 18.97
CA TYR A 137 12.43 3.37 19.78
C TYR A 137 12.92 2.34 20.80
N LYS A 138 13.89 1.50 20.42
CA LYS A 138 14.55 0.54 21.32
C LYS A 138 15.32 1.27 22.43
N PHE A 139 16.08 2.31 22.07
CA PHE A 139 16.83 3.14 23.02
C PHE A 139 15.91 3.86 24.01
N LYS A 140 14.77 4.38 23.55
CA LYS A 140 13.76 5.03 24.41
C LYS A 140 12.82 4.05 25.13
N LEU A 141 13.14 2.75 25.12
CA LEU A 141 12.43 1.68 25.83
C LEU A 141 10.91 1.67 25.59
N LYS A 142 10.47 1.96 24.35
CA LYS A 142 9.05 1.91 24.00
C LYS A 142 8.62 0.46 23.77
N LYS A 143 7.38 0.12 24.14
CA LYS A 143 6.82 -1.23 23.95
C LYS A 143 6.42 -1.48 22.49
N THR A 144 5.87 -0.44 21.84
CA THR A 144 5.30 -0.51 20.50
C THR A 144 5.85 0.59 19.59
N ILE A 145 5.95 0.29 18.31
CA ILE A 145 6.38 1.22 17.25
C ILE A 145 5.34 1.25 16.13
N PRO A 146 5.00 2.43 15.58
CA PRO A 146 4.15 2.52 14.39
C PRO A 146 4.91 1.99 13.17
N ALA A 147 4.27 1.09 12.43
CA ALA A 147 4.84 0.38 11.31
C ALA A 147 3.84 0.26 10.14
N TRP A 148 4.32 0.53 8.93
CA TRP A 148 3.64 0.16 7.69
C TRP A 148 3.74 -1.34 7.50
N ARG A 149 2.59 -2.01 7.34
CA ARG A 149 2.52 -3.45 7.07
C ARG A 149 2.43 -3.69 5.56
N LEU A 150 3.53 -4.13 4.97
CA LEU A 150 3.64 -4.40 3.55
C LEU A 150 3.57 -5.91 3.29
N SER A 151 2.79 -6.32 2.28
CA SER A 151 2.74 -7.71 1.82
C SER A 151 3.57 -7.89 0.55
N LEU A 152 4.76 -8.51 0.64
CA LEU A 152 5.60 -8.80 -0.54
C LEU A 152 4.92 -9.71 -1.56
N ILE A 153 4.01 -10.59 -1.11
CA ILE A 153 3.23 -11.48 -1.97
C ILE A 153 2.25 -10.66 -2.84
N GLU A 154 1.48 -9.79 -2.20
CA GLU A 154 0.54 -8.91 -2.89
C GLU A 154 1.26 -7.89 -3.76
N LEU A 155 2.44 -7.42 -3.35
CA LEU A 155 3.29 -6.52 -4.13
C LEU A 155 3.82 -7.21 -5.40
N ALA A 156 4.26 -8.46 -5.30
CA ALA A 156 4.64 -9.26 -6.45
C ALA A 156 3.46 -9.45 -7.43
N ASN A 157 2.29 -9.79 -6.88
CA ASN A 157 1.06 -10.03 -7.65
C ASN A 157 0.50 -8.77 -8.30
N GLY A 158 0.83 -7.58 -7.77
CA GLY A 158 0.37 -6.30 -8.31
C GLY A 158 -0.89 -5.74 -7.69
N ASN A 159 -1.21 -6.16 -6.48
CA ASN A 159 -2.41 -5.72 -5.78
C ASN A 159 -2.27 -4.31 -5.21
N TYR A 160 -1.08 -3.70 -5.28
CA TYR A 160 -0.85 -2.33 -4.88
C TYR A 160 -0.74 -1.38 -6.08
N SER A 161 -1.25 -0.17 -5.91
CA SER A 161 -1.07 0.92 -6.87
C SER A 161 0.33 1.54 -6.75
N SER A 162 1.05 1.63 -7.86
CA SER A 162 2.37 2.25 -7.94
C SER A 162 2.33 3.75 -7.64
N GLU A 163 1.23 4.43 -7.98
CA GLU A 163 1.05 5.87 -7.71
C GLU A 163 1.04 6.16 -6.21
N LEU A 164 0.41 5.29 -5.42
CA LEU A 164 0.37 5.43 -3.95
C LEU A 164 1.76 5.24 -3.33
N PHE A 165 2.62 4.41 -3.93
CA PHE A 165 4.03 4.31 -3.49
C PHE A 165 4.78 5.61 -3.74
N VAL A 166 4.61 6.22 -4.92
CA VAL A 166 5.28 7.48 -5.28
C VAL A 166 4.87 8.61 -4.34
N LYS A 167 3.58 8.70 -4.00
CA LYS A 167 3.04 9.77 -3.15
C LYS A 167 3.42 9.62 -1.67
N ASN A 168 3.54 8.39 -1.16
CA ASN A 168 3.62 8.17 0.29
C ASN A 168 5.01 7.79 0.81
N PHE A 169 5.85 7.19 -0.05
CA PHE A 169 7.18 6.71 0.34
C PHE A 169 8.30 7.48 -0.34
N LEU A 170 9.37 7.71 0.44
CA LEU A 170 10.61 8.31 -0.07
C LEU A 170 11.25 7.39 -1.12
N ILE A 171 12.11 7.95 -1.97
CA ILE A 171 12.83 7.19 -2.99
C ILE A 171 13.64 6.07 -2.33
N SER A 172 14.32 6.37 -1.23
CA SER A 172 15.13 5.39 -0.49
C SER A 172 14.31 4.29 0.21
N GLU A 173 13.09 4.61 0.65
CA GLU A 173 12.13 3.66 1.22
C GLU A 173 11.58 2.71 0.15
N ARG A 174 11.24 3.26 -1.03
CA ARG A 174 10.82 2.48 -2.20
C ARG A 174 11.94 1.54 -2.66
N VAL A 175 13.18 2.02 -2.72
CA VAL A 175 14.34 1.18 -3.06
C VAL A 175 14.51 0.03 -2.05
N ALA A 176 14.43 0.32 -0.75
CA ALA A 176 14.54 -0.72 0.28
C ALA A 176 13.46 -1.79 0.13
N THR A 177 12.23 -1.37 -0.19
CA THR A 177 11.12 -2.27 -0.52
C THR A 177 11.42 -3.12 -1.75
N GLY A 178 12.02 -2.54 -2.79
CA GLY A 178 12.47 -3.27 -3.98
C GLY A 178 13.54 -4.31 -3.68
N ILE A 179 14.51 -4.00 -2.83
CA ILE A 179 15.55 -4.94 -2.40
C ILE A 179 14.93 -6.11 -1.61
N ALA A 180 13.94 -5.84 -0.74
CA ALA A 180 13.22 -6.88 -0.03
C ALA A 180 12.43 -7.78 -0.99
N LEU A 181 11.74 -7.18 -1.98
CA LEU A 181 11.03 -7.91 -3.01
C LEU A 181 11.96 -8.75 -3.90
N GLU A 182 13.15 -8.25 -4.25
CA GLU A 182 14.18 -9.02 -4.96
C GLU A 182 14.62 -10.25 -4.19
N ARG A 183 14.89 -10.10 -2.88
CA ARG A 183 15.27 -11.23 -2.02
C ARG A 183 14.14 -12.26 -1.94
N PHE A 184 12.91 -11.80 -1.78
CA PHE A 184 11.72 -12.66 -1.74
C PHE A 184 11.52 -13.44 -3.05
N LEU A 185 11.70 -12.80 -4.20
CA LEU A 185 11.58 -13.45 -5.52
C LEU A 185 12.80 -14.34 -5.83
N GLY A 186 14.02 -13.93 -5.46
CA GLY A 186 15.24 -14.69 -5.65
C GLY A 186 15.26 -16.00 -4.86
N ASN A 187 14.74 -15.99 -3.63
CA ASN A 187 14.55 -17.21 -2.83
C ASN A 187 13.57 -18.22 -3.48
N ARG A 188 12.70 -17.77 -4.41
CA ARG A 188 11.81 -18.64 -5.19
C ARG A 188 12.48 -19.24 -6.44
N GLN A 189 13.56 -18.65 -6.94
CA GLN A 189 14.29 -19.14 -8.12
C GLN A 189 15.34 -20.24 -7.80
N GLY A 190 15.63 -20.49 -6.52
CA GLY A 190 16.60 -21.50 -6.08
C GLY A 190 16.20 -22.97 -6.28
N TYR A 191 15.00 -23.27 -6.78
CA TYR A 191 14.67 -24.62 -7.25
C TYR A 191 15.17 -24.79 -8.68
N ARG A 192 16.32 -25.45 -8.84
CA ARG A 192 16.74 -26.04 -10.13
C ARG A 192 15.63 -26.99 -10.61
N THR A 193 14.72 -26.47 -11.44
CA THR A 193 13.60 -27.22 -12.04
C THR A 193 14.06 -28.38 -12.92
N ASP A 194 15.34 -28.39 -13.29
CA ASP A 194 16.04 -29.46 -14.00
C ASP A 194 16.21 -30.75 -13.17
N LEU A 195 16.26 -30.67 -11.83
CA LEU A 195 16.26 -31.87 -10.96
C LEU A 195 14.86 -32.47 -10.77
N VAL A 196 13.81 -31.65 -10.86
CA VAL A 196 12.40 -32.06 -10.66
C VAL A 196 11.84 -32.76 -11.91
N LYS A 197 12.35 -32.47 -13.11
CA LYS A 197 11.94 -33.17 -14.34
C LYS A 197 12.30 -34.67 -14.34
N LYS A 198 13.33 -35.10 -13.59
CA LYS A 198 13.70 -36.52 -13.46
C LYS A 198 12.74 -37.32 -12.56
N SER A 199 12.12 -36.70 -11.56
CA SER A 199 11.15 -37.37 -10.67
C SER A 199 9.73 -37.39 -11.23
N GLN A 200 9.38 -36.48 -12.14
CA GLN A 200 8.04 -36.42 -12.74
C GLN A 200 7.76 -37.51 -13.78
N HIS A 201 8.79 -38.10 -14.41
CA HIS A 201 8.61 -39.23 -15.34
C HIS A 201 8.22 -40.55 -14.67
N LEU A 202 8.36 -40.67 -13.35
CA LEU A 202 7.97 -41.86 -12.60
C LEU A 202 6.56 -41.78 -11.98
N ILE A 203 5.91 -40.61 -12.02
CA ILE A 203 4.64 -40.36 -11.30
C ILE A 203 3.45 -40.17 -12.26
N THR A 204 3.66 -40.08 -13.57
CA THR A 204 2.59 -39.99 -14.59
C THR A 204 1.86 -41.31 -14.89
N LYS A 205 1.76 -42.20 -13.90
CA LYS A 205 0.81 -43.33 -13.88
C LYS A 205 0.14 -43.42 -12.52
N LYS A 206 -0.76 -42.49 -12.21
CA LYS A 206 -2.07 -42.80 -11.59
C LYS A 206 -2.89 -41.54 -11.29
N ARG A 207 -4.09 -41.55 -11.90
CA ARG A 207 -5.38 -41.10 -11.38
C ARG A 207 -5.73 -39.61 -11.49
N ASN A 208 -6.48 -39.35 -12.56
CA ASN A 208 -7.69 -38.52 -12.58
C ASN A 208 -8.53 -38.73 -11.31
N ILE A 209 -8.74 -37.68 -10.52
CA ILE A 209 -9.96 -37.48 -9.72
C ILE A 209 -10.35 -35.99 -9.82
N THR A 210 -11.52 -35.79 -10.38
CA THR A 210 -12.33 -34.58 -10.40
C THR A 210 -12.73 -34.15 -8.98
N SER A 211 -12.57 -32.87 -8.65
CA SER A 211 -13.51 -32.18 -7.75
C SER A 211 -13.41 -30.67 -7.89
N LYS A 212 -14.57 -30.06 -8.15
CA LYS A 212 -14.82 -28.61 -8.20
C LYS A 212 -14.49 -28.00 -6.84
N ILE A 213 -13.58 -27.03 -6.82
CA ILE A 213 -13.42 -26.12 -5.67
C ILE A 213 -13.82 -24.73 -6.14
N ASN A 214 -14.90 -24.21 -5.53
CA ASN A 214 -15.40 -22.86 -5.68
C ASN A 214 -14.30 -21.83 -5.37
N LEU A 215 -13.67 -21.28 -6.40
CA LEU A 215 -12.86 -20.08 -6.30
C LEU A 215 -13.79 -18.88 -6.10
N LYS A 216 -13.91 -18.41 -4.85
CA LYS A 216 -14.43 -17.07 -4.57
C LYS A 216 -13.52 -16.07 -5.30
N ILE A 217 -14.05 -15.47 -6.36
CA ILE A 217 -13.39 -14.42 -7.14
C ILE A 217 -13.27 -13.18 -6.25
N PRO A 218 -12.06 -12.71 -5.88
CA PRO A 218 -11.93 -11.42 -5.23
C PRO A 218 -12.10 -10.31 -6.27
N LEU A 219 -12.83 -9.27 -5.86
CA LEU A 219 -13.14 -8.08 -6.66
C LEU A 219 -11.87 -7.50 -7.30
N ARG A 220 -11.82 -7.61 -8.62
CA ARG A 220 -10.70 -7.25 -9.49
C ARG A 220 -10.70 -5.74 -9.66
N ASN A 221 -9.60 -5.08 -9.28
CA ASN A 221 -9.42 -3.65 -9.49
C ASN A 221 -9.17 -3.42 -10.99
N ILE A 222 -10.13 -2.84 -11.70
CA ILE A 222 -10.13 -2.71 -13.18
C ILE A 222 -8.98 -1.81 -13.67
N HIS A 223 -8.45 -0.93 -12.82
CA HIS A 223 -7.29 -0.08 -13.12
C HIS A 223 -5.93 -0.71 -12.78
N ALA A 224 -5.88 -1.94 -12.26
CA ALA A 224 -4.63 -2.66 -11.96
C ALA A 224 -4.11 -3.49 -13.16
N GLU A 225 -4.68 -3.29 -14.34
CA GLU A 225 -4.14 -3.84 -15.59
C GLU A 225 -2.93 -3.04 -16.09
N VAL A 226 -1.84 -3.04 -15.31
CA VAL A 226 -0.56 -3.25 -15.99
C VAL A 226 -0.53 -4.73 -16.28
N LEU A 227 -1.04 -5.08 -17.47
CA LEU A 227 -0.83 -6.35 -18.12
C LEU A 227 0.59 -6.80 -17.83
N ALA A 228 0.71 -7.84 -17.01
CA ALA A 228 1.93 -8.59 -16.93
C ALA A 228 2.18 -9.16 -18.33
N GLU A 229 2.95 -8.45 -19.16
CA GLU A 229 3.83 -9.12 -20.09
C GLU A 229 4.71 -10.02 -19.22
N LYS A 230 4.29 -11.28 -19.08
CA LYS A 230 4.89 -12.31 -18.21
C LYS A 230 6.36 -12.63 -18.54
N ASN A 231 6.99 -11.88 -19.45
CA ASN A 231 8.33 -12.11 -19.98
C ASN A 231 9.31 -10.95 -19.73
N GLY A 232 8.93 -9.90 -18.99
CA GLY A 232 9.86 -8.83 -18.61
C GLY A 232 10.91 -9.27 -17.57
N PRO A 233 12.14 -8.73 -17.61
CA PRO A 233 13.15 -9.04 -16.60
C PRO A 233 12.64 -8.66 -15.19
N MET A 234 12.94 -9.46 -14.17
CA MET A 234 12.48 -9.28 -12.78
C MET A 234 12.65 -7.84 -12.27
N ARG A 235 13.75 -7.19 -12.66
CA ARG A 235 14.08 -5.80 -12.30
C ARG A 235 13.08 -4.79 -12.86
N GLN A 236 12.57 -5.02 -14.07
CA GLN A 236 11.54 -4.17 -14.69
C GLN A 236 10.19 -4.35 -13.99
N LEU A 237 9.85 -5.58 -13.60
CA LEU A 237 8.66 -5.84 -12.79
C LEU A 237 8.73 -5.04 -11.48
N ILE A 238 9.83 -5.14 -10.74
CA ILE A 238 10.01 -4.42 -9.47
C ILE A 238 9.93 -2.90 -9.68
N ALA A 239 10.60 -2.38 -10.71
CA ALA A 239 10.56 -0.96 -11.04
C ALA A 239 9.13 -0.46 -11.31
N ASN A 240 8.33 -1.23 -12.04
CA ASN A 240 6.93 -0.89 -12.32
C ASN A 240 6.09 -0.91 -11.05
N ARG A 241 6.23 -1.94 -10.19
CA ARG A 241 5.47 -2.06 -8.94
C ARG A 241 5.71 -0.90 -7.97
N LEU A 242 6.93 -0.36 -7.96
CA LEU A 242 7.33 0.71 -7.04
C LEU A 242 7.26 2.11 -7.66
N GLY A 243 6.75 2.23 -8.89
CA GLY A 243 6.60 3.52 -9.56
C GLY A 243 7.92 4.19 -9.94
N PHE A 244 8.94 3.41 -10.30
CA PHE A 244 10.19 3.93 -10.88
C PHE A 244 10.11 4.08 -12.41
N GLY A 245 9.15 3.40 -13.06
CA GLY A 245 8.92 3.42 -14.51
C GLY A 245 9.92 2.59 -15.32
N SER A 246 11.20 2.53 -14.92
CA SER A 246 12.21 1.73 -15.62
C SER A 246 13.14 0.98 -14.67
N HIS A 247 13.64 -0.16 -15.10
CA HIS A 247 14.65 -0.87 -14.33
C HIS A 247 15.96 -0.07 -14.17
N PHE A 248 16.31 0.79 -15.14
CA PHE A 248 17.49 1.65 -15.06
C PHE A 248 17.39 2.68 -13.92
N THR A 249 16.24 3.35 -13.78
CA THR A 249 16.00 4.31 -12.70
C THR A 249 16.03 3.61 -11.34
N TYR A 250 15.40 2.43 -11.23
CA TYR A 250 15.46 1.62 -10.03
C TYR A 250 16.90 1.17 -9.69
N GLN A 251 17.71 0.75 -10.67
CA GLN A 251 19.11 0.36 -10.45
C GLN A 251 19.97 1.54 -9.98
N ASN A 252 19.79 2.72 -10.57
CA ASN A 252 20.49 3.92 -10.13
C ASN A 252 20.11 4.30 -8.70
N ALA A 253 18.81 4.25 -8.37
CA ALA A 253 18.32 4.51 -7.01
C ALA A 253 18.85 3.45 -6.01
N LYS A 254 18.93 2.19 -6.43
CA LYS A 254 19.54 1.10 -5.65
C LYS A 254 21.02 1.35 -5.38
N LYS A 255 21.80 1.78 -6.38
CA LYS A 255 23.21 2.16 -6.21
C LYS A 255 23.37 3.29 -5.19
N ILE A 256 22.54 4.32 -5.29
CA ILE A 256 22.56 5.45 -4.33
C ILE A 256 22.28 4.97 -2.91
N LYS A 257 21.31 4.07 -2.72
CA LYS A 257 20.99 3.54 -1.38
C LYS A 257 22.10 2.67 -0.80
N LEU A 258 22.84 1.92 -1.63
CA LEU A 258 23.86 0.98 -1.19
C LEU A 258 25.23 1.64 -0.97
N TYR A 259 25.60 2.59 -1.83
CA TYR A 259 26.95 3.16 -1.88
C TYR A 259 26.98 4.67 -1.61
N GLY A 260 25.83 5.34 -1.63
CA GLY A 260 25.75 6.78 -1.35
C GLY A 260 25.91 7.09 0.13
N ASN A 261 26.47 8.27 0.43
CA ASN A 261 26.47 8.80 1.78
C ASN A 261 25.05 9.23 2.20
N THR A 262 24.85 9.45 3.51
CA THR A 262 23.54 9.84 4.07
C THR A 262 23.03 11.17 3.50
N GLU A 263 23.92 12.12 3.23
CA GLU A 263 23.57 13.43 2.66
C GLU A 263 23.05 13.32 1.22
N LEU A 264 23.70 12.53 0.36
CA LEU A 264 23.25 12.32 -1.01
C LEU A 264 21.88 11.63 -1.04
N ILE A 265 21.66 10.66 -0.14
CA ILE A 265 20.36 9.98 -0.01
C ILE A 265 19.28 11.00 0.41
N ASP A 266 19.54 11.86 1.39
CA ASP A 266 18.60 12.88 1.85
C ASP A 266 18.31 13.93 0.75
N GLN A 267 19.30 14.33 -0.03
CA GLN A 267 19.11 15.24 -1.17
C GLN A 267 18.23 14.63 -2.26
N VAL A 268 18.37 13.32 -2.52
CA VAL A 268 17.52 12.59 -3.47
C VAL A 268 16.11 12.43 -2.91
N ASP A 269 15.96 12.04 -1.64
CA ASP A 269 14.67 11.84 -1.00
C ASP A 269 13.85 13.15 -0.91
N ARG A 270 14.51 14.30 -0.82
CA ARG A 270 13.89 15.64 -0.88
C ARG A 270 13.71 16.18 -2.30
N GLU A 271 13.98 15.37 -3.32
CA GLU A 271 13.90 15.72 -4.75
C GLU A 271 14.75 16.93 -5.16
N LYS A 272 15.75 17.31 -4.34
CA LYS A 272 16.71 18.38 -4.67
C LYS A 272 17.71 17.95 -5.74
N LEU A 273 18.00 16.65 -5.79
CA LEU A 273 18.84 16.02 -6.80
C LEU A 273 18.08 14.90 -7.49
N SER A 274 18.19 14.84 -8.82
CA SER A 274 17.63 13.73 -9.60
C SER A 274 18.42 12.44 -9.37
N ILE A 275 17.74 11.31 -9.46
CA ILE A 275 18.35 9.97 -9.33
C ILE A 275 19.50 9.78 -10.33
N SER A 276 19.34 10.26 -11.57
CA SER A 276 20.38 10.15 -12.60
C SER A 276 21.63 10.97 -12.27
N LYS A 277 21.46 12.21 -11.80
CA LYS A 277 22.57 13.08 -11.40
C LYS A 277 23.29 12.53 -10.17
N ALA A 278 22.54 12.11 -9.16
CA ALA A 278 23.09 11.50 -7.95
C ALA A 278 23.88 10.21 -8.26
N ALA A 279 23.38 9.37 -9.17
CA ALA A 279 24.08 8.15 -9.57
C ALA A 279 25.38 8.41 -10.33
N ASN A 280 25.54 9.55 -11.01
CA ASN A 280 26.79 9.90 -11.67
C ASN A 280 27.91 10.21 -10.67
N PHE A 281 27.61 10.75 -9.49
CA PHE A 281 28.62 10.97 -8.44
C PHE A 281 29.20 9.66 -7.89
N LEU A 282 28.54 8.53 -8.12
CA LEU A 282 28.96 7.20 -7.65
C LEU A 282 29.63 6.36 -8.75
N LYS A 283 29.89 6.93 -9.94
CA LYS A 283 30.53 6.23 -11.07
C LYS A 283 32.07 6.24 -11.00
N HIS A 284 32.65 6.56 -9.85
CA HIS A 284 34.09 6.59 -9.62
C HIS A 284 34.49 5.54 -8.58
#